data_AF-A0A6N6W9Q7-F1
#
_entry.id   AF-A0A6N6W9Q7-F1
#
_cell.length_a   1.000
_cell.length_b   1.000
_cell.length_c   1.000
_cell.angle_alpha   90.00
_cell.angle_beta   90.00
_cell.angle_gamma   90.00
#
_symmetry.space_group_name_H-M   'P 1'
#
loop_
_entity.id
_entity.type
_entity.pdbx_description
1 polymer ?
#
loop_
_entity_poly.entity_id
_entity_poly.type
_entity_poly.pdbx_seq_one_letter_code
_entity_poly.pdbx_strand_id
1 'polypeptide(L)'
;MEQVADALTQHAVATDSVLNPNLFGRSAFNRYYYGVFLAVREMIRYGHPEIVRFPHKTMPDDLTGKLREKIVDVARQRAKRGLISHAEQSQFVERASTALRELAEILKEGYRIREIADYEPSVLATVQNGHVLLDDKTSDAARNWGRRAERAIGQVKHVWRQLGLTN
;
A
#
# COMPACT_ATOMS: atom_id res chain seq x y z
N MET A 1 -0.39 11.72 6.59
CA MET A 1 -0.61 11.84 5.12
C MET A 1 -2.09 11.85 4.78
N GLU A 2 -2.88 10.88 5.27
CA GLU A 2 -4.33 10.80 5.00
C GLU A 2 -5.10 12.07 5.38
N GLN A 3 -4.91 12.62 6.58
CA GLN A 3 -5.59 13.86 6.99
C GLN A 3 -5.35 15.04 6.03
N VAL A 4 -4.13 15.14 5.48
CA VAL A 4 -3.80 16.17 4.49
C VAL A 4 -4.50 15.88 3.16
N ALA A 5 -4.55 14.61 2.75
CA ALA A 5 -5.26 14.19 1.55
C ALA A 5 -6.77 14.47 1.65
N ASP A 6 -7.37 14.19 2.81
CA ASP A 6 -8.78 14.48 3.11
C ASP A 6 -9.06 15.98 3.01
N ALA A 7 -8.24 16.82 3.64
CA ALA A 7 -8.39 18.28 3.59
C ALA A 7 -8.26 18.83 2.15
N LEU A 8 -7.29 18.32 1.37
CA LEU A 8 -7.12 18.68 -0.03
C LEU A 8 -8.32 18.25 -0.89
N THR A 9 -8.86 17.06 -0.63
CA THR A 9 -10.07 16.56 -1.33
C THR A 9 -11.27 17.45 -1.01
N GLN A 10 -11.48 17.78 0.27
CA GLN A 10 -12.55 18.68 0.69
C GLN A 10 -12.44 20.05 0.00
N HIS A 11 -11.24 20.62 -0.05
CA HIS A 11 -11.02 21.91 -0.70
C HIS A 11 -11.21 21.83 -2.23
N ALA A 12 -10.83 20.71 -2.86
CA ALA A 12 -11.07 20.46 -4.28
C ALA A 12 -12.56 20.44 -4.63
N VAL A 13 -13.41 19.95 -3.72
CA VAL A 13 -14.86 19.80 -3.92
C VAL A 13 -15.64 21.05 -3.48
N ALA A 14 -15.20 21.77 -2.46
CA ALA A 14 -15.96 22.85 -1.83
C ALA A 14 -16.01 24.16 -2.62
N THR A 15 -15.34 24.26 -3.77
CA THR A 15 -15.20 25.52 -4.52
C THR A 15 -15.67 25.34 -5.96
N ASP A 16 -16.38 26.33 -6.51
CA ASP A 16 -16.86 26.32 -7.90
C ASP A 16 -15.75 26.51 -8.96
N SER A 17 -14.49 26.51 -8.53
CA SER A 17 -13.34 26.66 -9.43
C SER A 17 -13.05 25.36 -10.17
N VAL A 18 -13.15 25.40 -11.50
CA VAL A 18 -12.77 24.30 -12.40
C VAL A 18 -11.28 23.93 -12.31
N LEU A 19 -10.44 24.79 -11.72
CA LEU A 19 -9.01 24.55 -11.54
C LEU A 19 -8.70 23.75 -10.26
N ASN A 20 -9.54 23.84 -9.24
CA ASN A 20 -9.28 23.27 -7.92
C ASN A 20 -9.13 21.74 -7.91
N PRO A 21 -9.89 20.97 -8.70
CA PRO A 21 -9.67 19.52 -8.80
C PRO A 21 -8.26 19.19 -9.29
N ASN A 22 -7.70 19.99 -10.22
CA ASN A 22 -6.36 19.79 -10.73
C ASN A 22 -5.28 20.24 -9.73
N LEU A 23 -5.51 21.33 -8.98
CA LEU A 23 -4.53 21.80 -7.99
C LEU A 23 -4.52 20.94 -6.72
N PHE A 24 -5.69 20.77 -6.11
CA PHE A 24 -5.84 20.15 -4.79
C PHE A 24 -6.14 18.66 -4.91
N GLY A 25 -6.97 18.25 -5.87
CA GLY A 25 -7.34 16.85 -6.07
C GLY A 25 -6.15 15.98 -6.47
N ARG A 26 -5.36 16.39 -7.47
CA ARG A 26 -4.09 15.71 -7.84
C ARG A 26 -3.14 15.58 -6.65
N SER A 27 -2.98 16.68 -5.90
CA SER A 27 -2.18 16.69 -4.68
C SER A 27 -2.71 15.70 -3.63
N ALA A 28 -4.02 15.55 -3.48
CA ALA A 28 -4.63 14.59 -2.57
C ALA A 28 -4.29 13.14 -2.94
N PHE A 29 -4.39 12.76 -4.21
CA PHE A 29 -4.00 11.43 -4.68
C PHE A 29 -2.56 11.08 -4.33
N ASN A 30 -1.63 12.02 -4.52
CA ASN A 30 -0.24 11.86 -4.11
C ASN A 30 -0.13 11.58 -2.61
N ARG A 31 -0.86 12.34 -1.77
CA ARG A 31 -0.82 12.16 -0.32
C ARG A 31 -1.39 10.81 0.12
N TYR A 32 -2.47 10.32 -0.50
CA TYR A 32 -2.98 8.97 -0.25
C TYR A 32 -1.93 7.91 -0.59
N TYR A 33 -1.35 7.97 -1.78
CA TYR A 33 -0.30 7.03 -2.21
C TYR A 33 0.90 7.03 -1.26
N TYR A 34 1.45 8.20 -0.94
CA TYR A 34 2.60 8.29 -0.03
C TYR A 34 2.27 7.80 1.37
N GLY A 35 1.03 7.98 1.85
CA GLY A 35 0.58 7.42 3.12
C GLY A 35 0.75 5.90 3.16
N VAL A 36 0.27 5.20 2.13
CA VAL A 36 0.43 3.75 2.00
C VAL A 36 1.89 3.35 1.82
N PHE A 37 2.61 3.99 0.90
CA PHE A 37 4.02 3.70 0.63
C PHE A 37 4.88 3.77 1.89
N LEU A 38 4.71 4.83 2.70
CA LEU A 38 5.45 5.00 3.94
C LEU A 38 5.05 3.94 4.98
N ALA A 39 3.77 3.60 5.10
CA ALA A 39 3.30 2.56 6.01
C ALA A 39 3.86 1.18 5.65
N VAL A 40 3.89 0.83 4.36
CA VAL A 40 4.51 -0.41 3.88
C VAL A 40 6.01 -0.40 4.14
N ARG A 41 6.69 0.73 3.89
CA ARG A 41 8.12 0.87 4.19
C ARG A 41 8.42 0.62 5.68
N GLU A 42 7.63 1.21 6.58
CA GLU A 42 7.76 0.99 8.02
C GLU A 42 7.46 -0.45 8.42
N MET A 43 6.46 -1.09 7.79
CA MET A 43 6.22 -2.53 7.98
C MET A 43 7.47 -3.34 7.61
N ILE A 44 8.07 -3.10 6.44
CA ILE A 44 9.25 -3.86 6.03
C ILE A 44 10.41 -3.62 6.99
N ARG A 45 10.65 -2.37 7.43
CA ARG A 45 11.69 -2.07 8.44
C ARG A 45 11.46 -2.80 9.77
N TYR A 46 10.20 -3.04 10.16
CA TYR A 46 9.88 -3.79 11.37
C TYR A 46 10.25 -5.27 11.27
N GLY A 47 9.97 -5.93 10.13
CA GLY A 47 10.26 -7.37 9.97
C GLY A 47 11.62 -7.69 9.38
N HIS A 48 12.19 -6.77 8.60
CA HIS A 48 13.38 -6.95 7.79
C HIS A 48 14.20 -5.64 7.75
N PRO A 49 14.78 -5.20 8.88
CA PRO A 49 15.55 -3.97 8.96
C PRO A 49 16.80 -3.97 8.08
N GLU A 50 17.27 -5.14 7.63
CA GLU A 50 18.38 -5.28 6.68
C GLU A 50 18.03 -4.76 5.28
N ILE A 51 16.74 -4.60 4.95
CA ILE A 51 16.29 -4.05 3.67
C ILE A 51 16.25 -2.52 3.80
N VAL A 52 17.23 -1.84 3.20
CA VAL A 52 17.42 -0.38 3.38
C VAL A 52 16.79 0.44 2.25
N ARG A 53 16.70 -0.09 1.03
CA ARG A 53 16.22 0.64 -0.15
C ARG A 53 14.91 0.10 -0.66
N PHE A 54 13.99 1.03 -0.95
CA PHE A 54 12.66 0.72 -1.44
C PHE A 54 12.25 1.67 -2.56
N PRO A 55 12.67 1.42 -3.81
CA PRO A 55 12.21 2.20 -4.94
C PRO A 55 10.68 2.08 -5.10
N HIS A 56 10.00 3.20 -5.33
CA HIS A 56 8.55 3.25 -5.56
C HIS A 56 8.07 2.22 -6.60
N LYS A 57 8.80 2.15 -7.72
CA LYS A 57 8.49 1.30 -8.85
C LYS A 57 8.65 -0.19 -8.57
N THR A 58 9.68 -0.60 -7.81
CA THR A 58 9.99 -2.03 -7.61
C THR A 58 9.41 -2.60 -6.32
N MET A 59 8.97 -1.75 -5.39
CA MET A 59 8.41 -2.20 -4.10
C MET A 59 7.29 -3.26 -4.26
N PRO A 60 6.32 -3.13 -5.20
CA PRO A 60 5.31 -4.18 -5.38
C PRO A 60 5.88 -5.57 -5.70
N ASP A 61 6.90 -5.63 -6.55
CA ASP A 61 7.55 -6.88 -6.95
C ASP A 61 8.43 -7.41 -5.81
N ASP A 62 9.11 -6.53 -5.07
CA ASP A 62 9.89 -6.90 -3.90
C ASP A 62 9.02 -7.52 -2.78
N LEU A 63 7.77 -7.05 -2.61
CA LEU A 63 6.81 -7.62 -1.67
C LEU A 63 6.41 -9.05 -2.04
N THR A 64 6.11 -9.29 -3.32
CA THR A 64 5.58 -10.58 -3.80
C THR A 64 6.68 -11.60 -4.13
N GLY A 65 7.90 -11.13 -4.40
CA GLY A 65 9.09 -11.94 -4.57
C GLY A 65 9.89 -12.07 -3.27
N LYS A 66 10.90 -11.21 -3.11
CA LYS A 66 11.93 -11.32 -2.05
C LYS A 66 11.35 -11.43 -0.64
N LEU A 67 10.36 -10.60 -0.31
CA LEU A 67 9.80 -10.60 1.04
C LEU A 67 8.98 -11.87 1.32
N ARG A 68 8.20 -12.30 0.33
CA ARG A 68 7.47 -13.58 0.40
C ARG A 68 8.42 -14.76 0.54
N GLU A 69 9.51 -14.79 -0.22
CA GLU A 69 10.53 -15.86 -0.15
C GLU A 69 11.13 -15.98 1.24
N LYS A 70 11.49 -14.85 1.88
CA LYS A 70 11.98 -14.84 3.26
C LYS A 70 10.99 -15.47 4.24
N ILE A 71 9.69 -15.18 4.11
CA ILE A 71 8.64 -15.79 4.96
C ILE A 71 8.54 -17.30 4.71
N VAL A 72 8.58 -17.72 3.44
CA VAL A 72 8.55 -19.14 3.05
C VAL A 72 9.73 -19.90 3.66
N ASP A 73 10.93 -19.35 3.57
CA ASP A 73 12.14 -20.00 4.07
C ASP A 73 12.12 -20.15 5.59
N VAL A 74 11.69 -19.12 6.30
CA VAL A 74 11.57 -19.16 7.76
C VAL A 74 10.52 -20.17 8.20
N ALA A 75 9.34 -20.17 7.57
CA ALA A 75 8.28 -21.13 7.87
C ALA A 75 8.75 -22.57 7.61
N ARG A 76 9.44 -22.83 6.50
CA ARG A 76 10.03 -24.14 6.19
C ARG A 76 11.06 -24.57 7.23
N GLN A 77 11.93 -23.67 7.67
CA GLN A 77 12.93 -23.97 8.70
C GLN A 77 12.28 -24.30 10.05
N ARG A 78 11.22 -23.57 10.45
CA ARG A 78 10.46 -23.85 11.67
C ARG A 78 9.78 -25.21 11.62
N ALA A 79 9.16 -25.55 10.49
CA ALA A 79 8.54 -26.85 10.27
C ALA A 79 9.56 -28.00 10.33
N LYS A 80 10.72 -27.84 9.67
CA LYS A 80 11.81 -28.82 9.72
C LYS A 80 12.33 -29.08 11.13
N ARG A 81 12.27 -28.07 12.01
CA ARG A 81 12.67 -28.17 13.43
C ARG A 81 11.54 -28.68 14.35
N GLY A 82 10.37 -29.01 13.81
CA GLY A 82 9.20 -29.44 14.58
C GLY A 82 8.58 -28.34 15.45
N LEU A 83 8.91 -27.06 15.20
CA LEU A 83 8.38 -25.92 15.96
C LEU A 83 6.98 -25.52 15.52
N ILE A 84 6.62 -25.88 14.29
CA ILE A 84 5.28 -25.74 13.71
C ILE A 84 5.00 -26.98 12.85
N SER A 85 3.73 -27.30 12.62
CA SER A 85 3.29 -28.32 11.68
C SER A 85 3.39 -27.87 10.22
N HIS A 86 3.36 -28.83 9.29
CA HIS A 86 3.24 -28.52 7.86
C HIS A 86 1.93 -27.79 7.49
N ALA A 87 0.86 -28.03 8.26
CA ALA A 87 -0.42 -27.33 8.08
C ALA A 87 -0.28 -25.85 8.47
N GLU A 88 0.35 -25.55 9.61
CA GLU A 88 0.64 -24.17 10.04
C GLU A 88 1.58 -23.47 9.08
N GLN A 89 2.64 -24.15 8.62
CA GLN A 89 3.55 -23.62 7.59
C GLN A 89 2.76 -23.16 6.35
N SER A 90 1.91 -24.03 5.80
CA SER A 90 1.09 -23.71 4.62
C SER A 90 0.15 -22.53 4.89
N GLN A 91 -0.50 -22.53 6.06
CA GLN A 91 -1.42 -21.47 6.46
C GLN A 91 -0.71 -20.10 6.60
N PHE A 92 0.45 -20.05 7.23
CA PHE A 92 1.21 -18.81 7.39
C PHE A 92 1.70 -18.25 6.06
N VAL A 93 2.22 -19.11 5.18
CA VAL A 93 2.66 -18.70 3.84
C VAL A 93 1.50 -18.16 3.01
N GLU A 94 0.33 -18.81 3.04
CA GLU A 94 -0.82 -18.37 2.25
C GLU A 94 -1.38 -17.04 2.76
N ARG A 95 -1.54 -16.89 4.09
CA ARG A 95 -2.00 -15.64 4.71
C ARG A 95 -1.07 -14.47 4.37
N ALA A 96 0.25 -14.67 4.54
CA ALA A 96 1.23 -13.65 4.19
C ALA A 96 1.22 -13.34 2.69
N SER A 97 1.17 -14.36 1.83
CA SER A 97 1.15 -14.18 0.38
C SER A 97 -0.05 -13.36 -0.08
N THR A 98 -1.24 -13.64 0.47
CA THR A 98 -2.46 -12.88 0.17
C THR A 98 -2.31 -11.42 0.60
N ALA A 99 -1.84 -11.16 1.81
CA ALA A 99 -1.63 -9.80 2.31
C ALA A 99 -0.57 -9.03 1.51
N LEU A 100 0.54 -9.68 1.14
CA LEU A 100 1.60 -9.07 0.34
C LEU A 100 1.15 -8.74 -1.08
N ARG A 101 0.31 -9.58 -1.69
CA ARG A 101 -0.31 -9.29 -2.99
C ARG A 101 -1.25 -8.10 -2.91
N GLU A 102 -2.09 -8.03 -1.89
CA GLU A 102 -2.98 -6.88 -1.68
C GLU A 102 -2.18 -5.56 -1.56
N LEU A 103 -1.09 -5.56 -0.79
CA LEU A 103 -0.20 -4.39 -0.69
C LEU A 103 0.46 -4.04 -2.02
N ALA A 104 0.93 -5.04 -2.77
CA ALA A 104 1.53 -4.83 -4.07
C ALA A 104 0.55 -4.20 -5.07
N GLU A 105 -0.69 -4.68 -5.11
CA GLU A 105 -1.73 -4.14 -5.99
C GLU A 105 -2.09 -2.69 -5.63
N ILE A 106 -2.25 -2.38 -4.34
CA ILE A 106 -2.49 -1.00 -3.88
C ILE A 106 -1.34 -0.08 -4.30
N LEU A 107 -0.09 -0.52 -4.13
CA LEU A 107 1.09 0.28 -4.49
C LEU A 107 1.21 0.49 -5.99
N LYS A 108 0.91 -0.52 -6.83
CA LYS A 108 0.88 -0.38 -8.30
C LYS A 108 -0.19 0.61 -8.73
N GLU A 109 -1.40 0.47 -8.20
CA GLU A 109 -2.53 1.34 -8.50
C GLU A 109 -2.23 2.79 -8.08
N GLY A 110 -1.80 3.00 -6.84
CA GLY A 110 -1.49 4.32 -6.32
C GLY A 110 -0.27 4.96 -6.99
N TYR A 111 0.76 4.18 -7.35
CA TYR A 111 1.93 4.70 -8.06
C TYR A 111 1.55 5.18 -9.46
N ARG A 112 0.74 4.41 -10.20
CA ARG A 112 0.23 4.80 -11.52
C ARG A 112 -0.54 6.11 -11.44
N ILE A 113 -1.47 6.24 -10.49
CA ILE A 113 -2.25 7.48 -10.31
C ILE A 113 -1.36 8.64 -9.88
N ARG A 114 -0.35 8.39 -9.05
CA ARG A 114 0.65 9.41 -8.68
C ARG A 114 1.46 9.90 -9.89
N GLU A 115 1.85 9.01 -10.80
CA GLU A 115 2.53 9.41 -12.04
C GLU A 115 1.64 10.31 -12.90
N ILE A 116 0.35 9.97 -13.04
CA ILE A 116 -0.62 10.81 -13.75
C ILE A 116 -0.76 12.18 -13.05
N ALA A 117 -0.93 12.17 -11.73
CA ALA A 117 -1.11 13.38 -10.91
C ALA A 117 0.10 14.33 -10.95
N ASP A 118 1.32 13.82 -11.15
CA ASP A 118 2.53 14.63 -11.19
C ASP A 118 2.98 15.01 -12.61
N TYR A 119 2.73 14.16 -13.62
CA TYR A 119 3.43 14.25 -14.90
C TYR A 119 2.54 14.28 -16.14
N GLU A 120 1.24 14.00 -16.02
CA GLU A 120 0.34 13.93 -17.17
C GLU A 120 -0.70 15.08 -17.16
N PRO A 121 -0.32 16.32 -17.49
CA PRO A 121 -1.22 17.48 -17.37
C PRO A 121 -2.45 17.43 -18.30
N SER A 122 -2.41 16.58 -19.34
CA SER A 122 -3.54 16.34 -20.25
C SER A 122 -4.68 15.56 -19.60
N VAL A 123 -4.42 14.79 -18.54
CA VAL A 123 -5.44 14.03 -17.81
C VAL A 123 -6.02 14.91 -16.70
N LEU A 124 -7.18 15.50 -16.96
CA LEU A 124 -7.79 16.44 -16.03
C LEU A 124 -8.45 15.72 -14.85
N ALA A 125 -8.18 16.20 -13.64
CA ALA A 125 -9.02 15.88 -12.49
C ALA A 125 -10.35 16.63 -12.60
N THR A 126 -11.43 15.97 -12.22
CA THR A 126 -12.80 16.55 -12.19
C THR A 126 -13.49 16.22 -10.88
N VAL A 127 -14.61 16.88 -10.59
CA VAL A 127 -15.47 16.52 -9.45
C VAL A 127 -16.73 15.87 -10.00
N GLN A 128 -17.04 14.67 -9.53
CA GLN A 128 -18.25 13.93 -9.86
C GLN A 128 -18.89 13.42 -8.58
N ASN A 129 -20.17 13.75 -8.37
CA ASN A 129 -20.95 13.33 -7.21
C ASN A 129 -20.26 13.63 -5.86
N GLY A 130 -19.55 14.75 -5.76
CA GLY A 130 -18.83 15.14 -4.53
C GLY A 130 -17.48 14.45 -4.32
N HIS A 131 -16.99 13.69 -5.30
CA HIS A 131 -15.68 13.04 -5.26
C HIS A 131 -14.77 13.61 -6.34
N VAL A 132 -13.47 13.72 -6.06
CA VAL A 132 -12.49 14.00 -7.11
C VAL A 132 -12.27 12.73 -7.92
N LEU A 133 -12.41 12.81 -9.24
CA LEU A 133 -12.04 11.76 -10.19
C LEU A 133 -10.75 12.18 -10.89
N LEU A 134 -9.76 11.29 -10.90
CA LEU A 134 -8.53 11.41 -11.70
C LEU A 134 -8.33 10.10 -12.45
N ASP A 135 -8.30 10.18 -13.78
CA ASP A 135 -8.32 9.00 -14.65
C ASP A 135 -9.52 8.09 -14.31
N ASP A 136 -9.28 6.83 -13.93
CA ASP A 136 -10.31 5.86 -13.53
C ASP A 136 -10.51 5.76 -12.00
N LYS A 137 -9.89 6.64 -11.19
CA LYS A 137 -9.95 6.56 -9.72
C LYS A 137 -10.60 7.76 -9.07
N THR A 138 -11.45 7.46 -8.09
CA THR A 138 -12.04 8.46 -7.21
C THR A 138 -11.18 8.70 -5.97
N SER A 139 -11.33 9.86 -5.36
CA SER A 139 -10.72 10.18 -4.06
C SER A 139 -11.10 9.19 -2.96
N ASP A 140 -12.30 8.62 -3.03
CA ASP A 140 -12.76 7.58 -2.10
C ASP A 140 -12.05 6.26 -2.29
N ALA A 141 -11.82 5.85 -3.55
CA ALA A 141 -11.00 4.68 -3.86
C ALA A 141 -9.57 4.88 -3.34
N ALA A 142 -9.01 6.07 -3.55
CA ALA A 142 -7.68 6.43 -3.06
C ALA A 142 -7.60 6.43 -1.52
N ARG A 143 -8.62 6.96 -0.85
CA ARG A 143 -8.74 6.90 0.61
C ARG A 143 -8.78 5.47 1.13
N ASN A 144 -9.50 4.59 0.43
CA ASN A 144 -9.63 3.19 0.81
C ASN A 144 -8.32 2.39 0.68
N TRP A 145 -7.34 2.86 -0.11
CA TRP A 145 -6.01 2.26 -0.15
C TRP A 145 -5.37 2.20 1.24
N GLY A 146 -5.49 3.25 2.05
CA GLY A 146 -4.96 3.32 3.41
C GLY A 146 -5.53 2.22 4.31
N ARG A 147 -6.85 2.08 4.34
CA ARG A 147 -7.56 1.09 5.18
C ARG A 147 -7.23 -0.35 4.76
N ARG A 148 -7.21 -0.61 3.44
CA ARG A 148 -6.84 -1.93 2.89
C ARG A 148 -5.39 -2.26 3.24
N ALA A 149 -4.48 -1.29 3.12
CA ALA A 149 -3.09 -1.47 3.45
C ALA A 149 -2.87 -1.72 4.95
N GLU A 150 -3.54 -1.00 5.83
CA GLU A 150 -3.46 -1.21 7.29
C GLU A 150 -3.83 -2.65 7.67
N ARG A 151 -4.96 -3.15 7.15
CA ARG A 151 -5.39 -4.53 7.37
C ARG A 151 -4.35 -5.55 6.88
N ALA A 152 -3.84 -5.37 5.66
CA ALA A 152 -2.84 -6.28 5.08
C ALA A 152 -1.51 -6.23 5.85
N ILE A 153 -1.06 -5.04 6.25
CA ILE A 153 0.11 -4.85 7.13
C ILE A 153 -0.08 -5.59 8.46
N GLY A 154 -1.26 -5.48 9.08
CA GLY A 154 -1.60 -6.20 10.29
C GLY A 154 -1.49 -7.71 10.15
N GLN A 155 -1.95 -8.27 9.02
CA GLN A 155 -1.84 -9.69 8.71
C GLN A 155 -0.38 -10.14 8.54
N VAL A 156 0.44 -9.38 7.81
CA VAL A 156 1.87 -9.68 7.65
C VAL A 156 2.59 -9.66 8.99
N LYS A 157 2.40 -8.60 9.79
CA LYS A 157 2.98 -8.49 11.14
C LYS A 157 2.52 -9.61 12.06
N HIS A 158 1.27 -10.07 11.94
CA HIS A 158 0.78 -11.20 12.72
C HIS A 158 1.52 -12.49 12.36
N VAL A 159 1.69 -12.78 11.06
CA VAL A 159 2.45 -13.95 10.59
C VAL A 159 3.91 -13.88 11.07
N TRP A 160 4.55 -12.70 11.00
CA TRP A 160 5.92 -12.54 11.50
C TRP A 160 6.06 -12.85 12.99
N ARG A 161 5.12 -12.39 13.83
CA ARG A 161 5.10 -12.73 15.26
C ARG A 161 4.92 -14.24 15.47
N GLN A 162 4.02 -14.87 14.73
CA GLN A 162 3.80 -16.34 14.81
C GLN A 162 5.04 -17.14 14.38
N LEU A 163 5.84 -16.62 13.44
CA LEU A 163 7.10 -17.24 13.00
C LEU A 163 8.31 -16.86 13.88
N GLY A 164 8.13 -15.98 14.86
CA GLY A 164 9.19 -15.44 15.70
C GLY A 164 10.23 -14.64 14.92
N LEU A 165 9.80 -13.90 13.88
CA LEU A 165 10.64 -12.98 13.11
C LEU A 165 10.79 -11.61 13.75
N THR A 166 9.83 -11.26 14.61
CA THR A 166 9.79 -9.98 15.30
C THR A 166 9.33 -10.21 16.73
N ASN A 167 9.91 -9.45 17.66
CA ASN A 167 9.47 -9.41 19.05
C ASN A 167 8.16 -8.62 19.18
#